data_AF-A0A3B0U4T9-F1
#
_entry.id   AF-A0A3B0U4T9-F1
#
_cell.length_a   1.000
_cell.length_b   1.000
_cell.length_c   1.000
_cell.angle_alpha   90.00
_cell.angle_beta   90.00
_cell.angle_gamma   90.00
#
_symmetry.space_group_name_H-M   'P 1'
#
loop_
_entity.id
_entity.type
_entity.pdbx_description
1 polymer ?
#
loop_
_entity_poly.entity_id
_entity_poly.type
_entity_poly.pdbx_seq_one_letter_code
_entity_poly.pdbx_strand_id
1 'polypeptide(L)' 'AMQFGLGILKLSPLQFWAMTPRELDAAYRANNLLNEFGGPVKRDRLDELMKRFPDKDFK' A
#
# COMPACT_ATOMS: atom_id res chain seq x y z
N ALA A 1 -15.29 0.05 -9.49
CA ALA A 1 -14.62 -1.01 -10.28
C ALA A 1 -13.36 -0.51 -11.00
N MET A 2 -13.44 0.49 -11.90
CA MET A 2 -12.31 0.96 -12.72
C MET A 2 -11.09 1.47 -11.93
N GLN A 3 -11.31 2.16 -10.81
CA GLN A 3 -10.23 2.72 -9.97
C GLN A 3 -9.38 1.64 -9.29
N PHE A 4 -9.96 0.47 -9.00
CA PHE A 4 -9.27 -0.66 -8.39
C PHE A 4 -8.39 -1.39 -9.43
N GLY A 5 -8.94 -1.71 -10.61
CA GLY A 5 -8.20 -2.40 -11.66
C GLY A 5 -7.05 -1.60 -12.27
N LEU A 6 -7.30 -0.31 -12.59
CA LEU A 6 -6.31 0.54 -13.26
C LEU A 6 -5.42 1.32 -12.29
N GLY A 7 -5.92 1.67 -11.10
CA GLY A 7 -5.19 2.47 -10.12
C GLY A 7 -4.39 1.64 -9.13
N ILE A 8 -5.00 0.59 -8.57
CA ILE A 8 -4.41 -0.20 -7.48
C ILE A 8 -3.61 -1.38 -8.03
N LEU A 9 -4.17 -2.14 -8.96
CA LEU A 9 -3.50 -3.30 -9.55
C LEU A 9 -2.54 -2.94 -10.70
N LYS A 10 -2.66 -1.72 -11.26
CA LYS A 10 -1.88 -1.24 -12.42
C LYS A 10 -1.93 -2.20 -13.62
N LEU A 11 -3.04 -2.93 -13.76
CA LEU A 11 -3.24 -3.87 -14.87
C LEU A 11 -3.78 -3.13 -16.08
N SER A 12 -3.46 -3.61 -17.29
CA SER A 12 -4.17 -3.15 -18.48
C SER A 12 -5.65 -3.54 -18.40
N PRO A 13 -6.57 -2.76 -19.01
CA PRO A 13 -8.00 -3.10 -19.00
C PRO A 13 -8.28 -4.52 -19.48
N LEU A 14 -7.55 -5.00 -20.49
CA LEU A 14 -7.73 -6.33 -21.06
C LEU A 14 -7.38 -7.42 -20.05
N GLN A 15 -6.27 -7.28 -19.33
CA GLN A 15 -5.87 -8.24 -18.30
C GLN A 15 -6.83 -8.24 -17.10
N PHE A 16 -7.35 -7.05 -16.73
CA PHE A 16 -8.33 -6.94 -15.65
C PHE A 16 -9.69 -7.58 -15.99
N TRP A 17 -10.08 -7.63 -17.26
CA TRP A 17 -11.33 -8.32 -17.65
C TRP A 17 -11.12 -9.80 -17.96
N ALA A 18 -9.89 -10.22 -18.23
CA ALA A 18 -9.55 -11.63 -18.47
C ALA A 18 -9.39 -12.44 -17.18
N MET A 19 -9.17 -11.78 -16.04
CA MET A 19 -8.98 -12.46 -14.75
C MET A 19 -10.27 -13.07 -14.21
N THR A 20 -10.12 -14.20 -13.53
CA THR A 20 -11.21 -14.94 -12.91
C THR A 20 -11.66 -14.28 -11.60
N PRO A 21 -12.91 -14.52 -11.13
CA PRO A 21 -13.37 -14.01 -9.84
C PRO A 21 -12.50 -14.42 -8.65
N ARG A 22 -11.85 -15.59 -8.71
CA ARG A 22 -10.92 -16.08 -7.68
C ARG A 22 -9.63 -15.26 -7.62
N GLU A 23 -9.10 -14.87 -8.78
CA GLU A 23 -7.91 -14.02 -8.87
C GLU A 23 -8.23 -12.60 -8.41
N LEU A 24 -9.46 -12.11 -8.65
CA LEU A 24 -9.91 -10.82 -8.14
C LEU A 24 -9.99 -10.79 -6.60
N ASP A 25 -10.50 -11.85 -5.97
CA ASP A 25 -10.54 -11.99 -4.50
C ASP A 25 -9.12 -12.00 -3.89
N ALA A 26 -8.19 -12.75 -4.51
CA ALA A 26 -6.80 -12.78 -4.06
C ALA A 26 -6.13 -11.40 -4.16
N ALA A 27 -6.35 -10.68 -5.27
CA ALA A 27 -5.83 -9.33 -5.47
C ALA A 27 -6.40 -8.32 -4.47
N TYR A 28 -7.69 -8.43 -4.15
CA TYR A 28 -8.35 -7.61 -3.13
C TYR A 28 -7.76 -7.84 -1.74
N ARG A 29 -7.57 -9.10 -1.34
CA ARG A 29 -6.96 -9.47 -0.05
C ARG A 29 -5.53 -8.96 0.05
N ALA A 30 -4.71 -9.14 -0.98
CA ALA A 30 -3.33 -8.66 -0.99
C ALA A 30 -3.24 -7.14 -0.81
N ASN A 31 -4.11 -6.38 -1.47
CA ASN A 31 -4.14 -4.92 -1.31
C ASN A 31 -4.70 -4.49 0.06
N ASN A 32 -5.66 -5.22 0.61
CA ASN A 32 -6.20 -4.90 1.92
C ASN A 32 -5.18 -5.19 3.04
N LEU A 33 -4.41 -6.27 2.91
CA LEU A 33 -3.29 -6.57 3.79
C LEU A 33 -2.24 -5.45 3.78
N LEU A 34 -1.89 -4.91 2.60
CA LEU A 34 -0.98 -3.75 2.50
C LEU A 34 -1.48 -2.51 3.26
N ASN A 35 -2.80 -2.30 3.30
CA ASN A 35 -3.39 -1.22 4.12
C ASN A 35 -3.43 -1.57 5.61
N GLU A 36 -3.60 -2.84 5.95
CA GLU A 36 -3.64 -3.37 7.32
C GLU A 36 -2.26 -3.31 8.00
N PHE A 37 -1.17 -3.42 7.23
CA PHE A 37 0.20 -3.21 7.71
C PHE A 37 0.55 -1.73 8.01
N GLY A 38 -0.43 -0.83 7.88
CA GLY A 38 -0.28 0.59 8.14
C GLY A 38 0.29 1.28 6.92
N GLY A 39 -0.48 2.23 6.38
CA GLY A 39 -0.01 3.11 5.31
C GLY A 39 1.27 3.89 5.69
N PRO A 40 1.74 4.77 4.79
CA PRO A 40 2.95 5.55 5.02
C PRO A 40 2.95 6.20 6.40
N VAL A 41 4.10 6.18 7.09
CA VAL A 41 4.25 6.81 8.41
C VAL A 41 3.78 8.26 8.32
N LYS A 42 2.77 8.60 9.11
CA LYS A 42 2.25 9.98 9.20
C LYS A 42 3.36 10.91 9.68
N ARG A 43 3.32 12.17 9.23
CA ARG A 43 4.36 13.16 9.57
C ARG A 43 4.54 13.31 11.08
N ASP A 44 3.45 13.39 11.82
CA ASP A 44 3.47 13.49 13.28
C ASP A 44 4.19 12.32 13.95
N ARG A 45 3.99 11.11 13.42
CA ARG A 45 4.65 9.90 13.93
C ARG A 45 6.14 9.88 13.61
N LEU A 46 6.53 10.41 12.45
CA LEU A 46 7.94 10.59 12.12
C LEU A 46 8.59 11.62 13.06
N ASP A 47 7.92 12.74 13.33
CA ASP A 47 8.44 13.78 14.22
C ASP A 47 8.57 13.28 15.67
N GLU A 48 7.65 12.45 16.15
CA GLU A 48 7.77 11.72 17.43
C GLU A 48 9.02 10.83 17.46
N LEU A 49 9.26 10.08 16.39
CA LEU A 49 10.42 9.18 16.29
C LEU A 49 11.73 9.96 16.27
N MET A 50 11.80 11.07 15.54
CA MET A 50 12.99 11.94 15.50
C MET A 50 13.29 12.58 16.87
N LYS A 51 12.27 12.97 17.62
CA LYS A 51 12.44 13.47 19.00
C LYS A 51 12.92 12.37 19.95
N ARG A 52 12.42 11.15 19.77
CA ARG A 52 12.72 10.00 20.63
C ARG A 52 14.10 9.40 20.35
N PHE A 53 14.52 9.41 19.09
CA PHE A 53 15.80 8.92 18.62
C PHE A 53 16.52 10.03 17.85
N PRO A 54 17.01 11.06 18.55
CA PRO A 54 17.80 12.09 17.91
C PRO A 54 19.10 11.46 17.40
N ASP A 55 19.38 11.63 16.11
CA ASP A 55 20.64 11.20 15.53
C ASP A 55 21.75 11.94 16.27
N LYS A 56 22.53 11.20 17.06
CA LYS A 56 23.75 11.74 17.65
C LYS A 56 24.76 11.81 16.52
N ASP A 57 25.23 13.01 16.24
CA ASP A 57 26.35 13.28 15.35
C ASP A 57 27.50 12.35 15.77
N PHE A 58 27.78 11.32 14.98
CA PHE A 58 28.97 10.50 15.16
C PHE A 58 30.14 11.35 14.67
N LYS A 59 30.67 12.17 15.58
CA LYS A 59 31.99 12.78 15.46
C LYS A 59 33.07 11.83 15.92
#